data_AF-A0AAW2KVH9-F1
#
_entry.id   AF-A0AAW2KVH9-F1
#
_cell.length_a   1.000
_cell.length_b   1.000
_cell.length_c   1.000
_cell.angle_alpha   90.00
_cell.angle_beta   90.00
_cell.angle_gamma   90.00
#
_symmetry.space_group_name_H-M   'P 1'
#
loop_
_entity.id
_entity.type
_entity.pdbx_description
1 polymer ?
#
loop_
_entity_poly.entity_id
_entity_poly.type
_entity_poly.pdbx_seq_one_letter_code
_entity_poly.pdbx_strand_id
1 'polypeptide(L)'
;MLNFLEQVLAIVPWWDFNGWSPTENSAREGHFGHDDYGYWFIILEDKLREGEEPDQVYFQQYNYVDEYDKGDSGVTIEEIFKKANDEYWEPGEDRFIKSRYELAAKLYEQIFGPNGPQTEEELEEILDPETRYKAWKEKHKDDPPNNLPPCDVIDDGKEHDEFEVVTDPVWQEKFRSKKPPIAYWLETRKGRKAWLKKYRPGIPHGSKYRVYFNTPAGSLERVPAWATYVIPEADGNQSFAVHWEPPPESAYRWRHKHPPKPKSLRIYECHVGISGQEPRVATFNEFTENVLTHVKEAGYNAIQLIGVLEHKDYFTVGYR
;
A
#
# COMPACT_ATOMS: atom_id res chain seq x y z
N MET A 1 -3.03 -15.31 24.98
CA MET A 1 -1.76 -14.88 24.36
C MET A 1 -0.93 -16.13 24.09
N LEU A 2 -1.00 -16.66 22.87
CA LEU A 2 -0.09 -17.73 22.44
C LEU A 2 1.27 -17.08 22.10
N ASN A 3 2.34 -17.55 22.73
CA ASN A 3 3.70 -17.15 22.41
C ASN A 3 4.05 -17.61 20.98
N PHE A 4 3.91 -16.71 20.01
CA PHE A 4 4.16 -16.91 18.58
C PHE A 4 5.60 -16.54 18.17
N LEU A 5 6.56 -16.53 19.10
CA LEU A 5 7.86 -15.89 18.87
C LEU A 5 8.88 -16.70 18.04
N GLU A 6 8.54 -17.86 17.49
CA GLU A 6 9.43 -18.59 16.55
C GLU A 6 8.68 -19.30 15.42
N GLN A 7 7.62 -18.69 14.85
CA GLN A 7 7.01 -19.24 13.65
C GLN A 7 7.67 -18.69 12.40
N VAL A 8 8.51 -19.51 11.76
CA VAL A 8 9.01 -19.24 10.41
C VAL A 8 7.85 -19.46 9.44
N LEU A 9 7.40 -18.39 8.80
CA LEU A 9 6.41 -18.43 7.72
C LEU A 9 7.12 -18.26 6.39
N ALA A 10 7.05 -19.26 5.53
CA ALA A 10 7.68 -19.24 4.22
C ALA A 10 6.72 -19.70 3.14
N ILE A 11 6.93 -19.25 1.91
CA ILE A 11 6.30 -19.85 0.75
C ILE A 11 7.15 -21.06 0.32
N VAL A 12 6.55 -22.23 0.16
CA VAL A 12 7.24 -23.41 -0.38
C VAL A 12 6.95 -23.50 -1.88
N PRO A 13 7.98 -23.29 -2.72
CA PRO A 13 7.83 -23.36 -4.16
C PRO A 13 7.90 -24.80 -4.64
N TRP A 14 7.07 -25.12 -5.63
CA TRP A 14 7.12 -26.39 -6.36
C TRP A 14 7.69 -26.21 -7.78
N TRP A 15 8.16 -24.99 -8.07
CA TRP A 15 8.79 -24.59 -9.33
C TRP A 15 9.84 -23.50 -9.07
N ASP A 16 10.63 -23.12 -10.07
CA ASP A 16 11.67 -22.08 -9.90
C ASP A 16 11.06 -20.68 -9.73
N PHE A 17 11.34 -20.04 -8.60
CA PHE A 17 10.90 -18.68 -8.26
C PHE A 17 12.03 -17.67 -8.47
N ASN A 18 12.68 -17.72 -9.63
CA ASN A 18 13.81 -16.85 -9.94
C ASN A 18 14.94 -16.92 -8.88
N GLY A 19 15.17 -18.10 -8.30
CA GLY A 19 16.13 -18.32 -7.20
C GLY A 19 15.70 -17.72 -5.84
N TRP A 20 14.40 -17.53 -5.60
CA TRP A 20 13.87 -17.13 -4.29
C TRP A 20 14.07 -18.27 -3.29
N SER A 21 14.55 -17.94 -2.09
CA SER A 21 14.94 -18.91 -1.06
C SER A 21 13.89 -18.93 0.06
N PRO A 22 13.23 -20.08 0.31
CA PRO A 22 12.25 -20.20 1.40
C PRO A 22 12.82 -19.91 2.79
N THR A 23 14.12 -20.09 2.99
CA THR A 23 14.78 -19.88 4.27
C THR A 23 15.23 -18.43 4.46
N GLU A 24 15.78 -17.81 3.42
CA GLU A 24 16.28 -16.43 3.46
C GLU A 24 15.16 -15.39 3.28
N ASN A 25 14.14 -15.70 2.47
CA ASN A 25 13.01 -14.84 2.18
C ASN A 25 11.75 -15.22 2.97
N SER A 26 11.94 -15.86 4.13
CA SER A 26 10.84 -16.13 5.07
C SER A 26 10.42 -14.83 5.77
N ALA A 27 9.13 -14.73 6.13
CA ALA A 27 8.69 -13.65 6.99
C ALA A 27 9.32 -13.88 8.37
N ARG A 28 10.31 -13.06 8.72
CA ARG A 28 10.94 -12.97 10.04
C ARG A 28 10.40 -11.74 10.76
N GLU A 29 10.83 -11.50 12.00
CA GLU A 29 10.47 -10.31 12.78
C GLU A 29 10.76 -9.03 11.96
N GLY A 30 9.70 -8.31 11.56
CA GLY A 30 9.76 -7.15 10.64
C GLY A 30 9.10 -7.34 9.26
N HIS A 31 8.80 -8.57 8.84
CA HIS A 31 8.07 -8.88 7.59
C HIS A 31 6.65 -9.40 7.83
N PHE A 32 6.26 -9.48 9.11
CA PHE A 32 4.90 -9.77 9.51
C PHE A 32 4.12 -8.47 9.71
N GLY A 33 3.19 -8.20 8.81
CA GLY A 33 2.13 -7.23 9.03
C GLY A 33 0.88 -7.94 9.56
N HIS A 34 0.27 -7.37 10.59
CA HIS A 34 -1.13 -7.62 10.92
C HIS A 34 -1.97 -6.50 10.31
N ASP A 35 -3.05 -6.84 9.61
CA ASP A 35 -4.12 -5.87 9.43
C ASP A 35 -5.06 -5.87 10.64
N ASP A 36 -5.98 -4.92 10.65
CA ASP A 36 -6.97 -4.72 11.72
C ASP A 36 -7.92 -5.92 11.91
N TYR A 37 -7.92 -6.88 10.96
CA TYR A 37 -8.73 -8.09 10.98
C TYR A 37 -7.95 -9.34 11.43
N GLY A 38 -6.67 -9.20 11.75
CA GLY A 38 -5.82 -10.28 12.26
C GLY A 38 -5.25 -11.20 11.17
N TYR A 39 -5.27 -10.79 9.90
CA TYR A 39 -4.62 -11.52 8.82
C TYR A 39 -3.11 -11.30 8.85
N TRP A 40 -2.37 -12.31 8.40
CA TRP A 40 -0.92 -12.24 8.20
C TRP A 40 -0.62 -12.02 6.73
N PHE A 41 0.18 -11.00 6.43
CA PHE A 41 0.68 -10.76 5.09
C PHE A 41 2.13 -11.21 4.98
N ILE A 42 2.44 -11.89 3.87
CA ILE A 42 3.82 -12.13 3.44
C ILE A 42 4.09 -11.10 2.35
N ILE A 43 4.98 -10.16 2.62
CA ILE A 43 5.44 -9.21 1.61
C ILE A 43 6.49 -9.93 0.77
N LEU A 44 6.28 -9.95 -0.54
CA LEU A 44 7.21 -10.52 -1.50
C LEU A 44 7.98 -9.39 -2.16
N GLU A 45 9.30 -9.46 -2.06
CA GLU A 45 10.18 -8.52 -2.74
C GLU A 45 10.44 -8.98 -4.17
N ASP A 46 10.31 -8.03 -5.10
CA ASP A 46 10.71 -8.25 -6.47
C ASP A 46 12.22 -8.27 -6.62
N LYS A 47 12.68 -9.06 -7.58
CA LYS A 47 14.12 -9.23 -7.80
C LYS A 47 14.63 -8.21 -8.79
N LEU A 48 15.66 -7.49 -8.37
CA LEU A 48 16.45 -6.66 -9.26
C LEU A 48 17.12 -7.54 -10.34
N ARG A 49 17.13 -7.06 -11.58
CA ARG A 49 17.79 -7.73 -12.70
C ARG A 49 19.30 -7.50 -12.64
N GLU A 50 20.05 -8.43 -13.21
CA GLU A 50 21.51 -8.36 -13.23
C GLU A 50 22.00 -7.10 -13.95
N GLY A 51 22.89 -6.34 -13.30
CA GLY A 51 23.44 -5.09 -13.82
C GLY A 51 22.59 -3.85 -13.59
N GLU A 52 21.42 -3.97 -12.96
CA GLU A 52 20.62 -2.82 -12.52
C GLU A 52 20.95 -2.46 -11.06
N GLU A 53 20.84 -1.18 -10.71
CA GLU A 53 21.07 -0.67 -9.35
C GLU A 53 19.74 -0.54 -8.60
N PRO A 54 19.66 -0.75 -7.27
CA PRO A 54 18.44 -0.55 -6.50
C PRO A 54 17.84 0.85 -6.68
N ASP A 55 16.53 1.01 -6.41
CA ASP A 55 15.95 2.35 -6.42
C ASP A 55 16.58 3.23 -5.33
N GLN A 56 16.97 4.44 -5.72
CA GLN A 56 17.57 5.41 -4.78
C GLN A 56 16.55 5.91 -3.75
N VAL A 57 15.27 5.82 -4.08
CA VAL A 57 14.17 6.22 -3.21
C VAL A 57 13.53 4.97 -2.62
N TYR A 58 13.58 4.88 -1.28
CA TYR A 58 13.06 3.75 -0.52
C TYR A 58 11.60 3.41 -0.83
N PHE A 59 10.80 4.40 -1.23
CA PHE A 59 9.36 4.27 -1.51
C PHE A 59 9.02 4.31 -3.01
N GLN A 60 9.96 4.01 -3.91
CA GLN A 60 9.68 3.98 -5.36
C GLN A 60 8.50 3.03 -5.64
N GLN A 61 7.41 3.59 -6.16
CA GLN A 61 6.22 2.82 -6.51
C GLN A 61 6.19 2.51 -8.01
N TYR A 62 5.63 1.36 -8.35
CA TYR A 62 5.40 0.96 -9.72
C TYR A 62 3.91 0.71 -9.96
N ASN A 63 3.42 1.14 -11.12
CA ASN A 63 2.09 0.83 -11.61
C ASN A 63 2.16 -0.41 -12.51
N TYR A 64 1.63 -1.53 -12.02
CA TYR A 64 1.62 -2.79 -12.79
C TYR A 64 0.51 -2.85 -13.84
N VAL A 65 -0.49 -1.96 -13.76
CA VAL A 65 -1.64 -1.95 -14.68
C VAL A 65 -1.32 -1.17 -15.94
N ASP A 66 -0.65 -0.03 -15.80
CA ASP A 66 -0.33 0.86 -16.91
C ASP A 66 1.12 0.68 -17.34
N GLU A 67 1.34 0.59 -18.66
CA GLU A 67 2.69 0.46 -19.23
C GLU A 67 3.58 1.66 -18.91
N TYR A 68 2.97 2.84 -18.87
CA TYR A 68 3.59 4.12 -18.60
C TYR A 68 2.79 4.86 -17.54
N ASP A 69 3.46 5.54 -16.64
CA ASP A 69 2.87 6.41 -15.62
C ASP A 69 3.61 7.77 -15.61
N LYS A 70 3.16 8.72 -14.80
CA LYS A 70 3.67 10.10 -14.78
C LYS A 70 5.18 10.19 -14.52
N GLY A 71 5.73 9.26 -13.75
CA GLY A 71 7.17 9.18 -13.47
C GLY A 71 8.03 8.68 -14.62
N ASP A 72 7.43 8.26 -15.75
CA ASP A 72 8.17 7.93 -16.97
C ASP A 72 8.42 9.16 -17.87
N SER A 73 8.21 10.37 -17.34
CA SER A 73 8.38 11.66 -18.04
C SER A 73 9.83 12.02 -18.38
N GLY A 74 10.82 11.24 -17.90
CA GLY A 74 12.24 11.48 -18.13
C GLY A 74 12.86 12.56 -17.22
N VAL A 75 12.07 13.11 -16.30
CA VAL A 75 12.52 14.06 -15.26
C VAL A 75 13.28 13.29 -14.18
N THR A 76 14.43 13.81 -13.72
CA THR A 76 15.21 13.12 -12.69
C THR A 76 14.56 13.25 -11.30
N ILE A 77 14.91 12.35 -10.37
CA ILE A 77 14.38 12.41 -9.00
C ILE A 77 14.79 13.72 -8.32
N GLU A 78 16.00 14.22 -8.59
CA GLU A 78 16.51 15.48 -8.06
C GLU A 78 15.70 16.67 -8.59
N GLU A 79 15.32 16.66 -9.86
CA GLU A 79 14.46 17.68 -10.46
C GLU A 79 13.05 17.66 -9.85
N ILE A 80 12.48 16.48 -9.60
CA ILE A 80 11.19 16.32 -8.92
C ILE A 80 11.26 16.88 -7.49
N PHE A 81 12.27 16.48 -6.72
CA PHE A 81 12.43 16.98 -5.34
C PHE A 81 12.73 18.47 -5.28
N LYS A 82 13.51 18.99 -6.23
CA LYS A 82 13.74 20.43 -6.35
C LYS A 82 12.43 21.17 -6.60
N LYS A 83 11.63 20.72 -7.56
CA LYS A 83 10.33 21.32 -7.84
C LYS A 83 9.38 21.24 -6.65
N ALA A 84 9.32 20.09 -5.97
CA ALA A 84 8.53 19.93 -4.76
C ALA A 84 8.97 20.92 -3.65
N ASN A 85 10.28 21.11 -3.47
CA ASN A 85 10.81 22.07 -2.51
C ASN A 85 10.50 23.53 -2.94
N ASP A 86 10.68 23.87 -4.21
CA ASP A 86 10.41 25.22 -4.74
C ASP A 86 8.92 25.60 -4.65
N GLU A 87 8.01 24.62 -4.72
CA GLU A 87 6.57 24.84 -4.55
C GLU A 87 6.13 24.87 -3.08
N TYR A 88 6.78 24.08 -2.22
CA TYR A 88 6.39 23.95 -0.82
C TYR A 88 6.95 25.08 0.06
N TRP A 89 8.18 25.54 -0.22
CA TRP A 89 8.90 26.52 0.61
C TRP A 89 9.02 27.87 -0.07
N GLU A 90 8.71 28.95 0.65
CA GLU A 90 9.09 30.29 0.19
C GLU A 90 10.59 30.55 0.40
N PRO A 91 11.20 31.52 -0.31
CA PRO A 91 12.59 31.89 -0.10
C PRO A 91 12.90 32.18 1.39
N GLY A 92 13.66 31.29 2.02
CA GLY A 92 14.05 31.37 3.44
C GLY A 92 13.29 30.45 4.40
N GLU A 93 12.20 29.79 3.99
CA GLU A 93 11.43 28.87 4.84
C GLU A 93 12.08 27.47 4.96
N ASP A 94 12.94 27.08 4.03
CA ASP A 94 13.65 25.78 4.02
C ASP A 94 14.87 25.72 4.96
N ARG A 95 15.20 26.85 5.62
CA ARG A 95 16.31 26.97 6.58
C ARG A 95 16.27 25.87 7.64
N PHE A 96 15.08 25.57 8.16
CA PHE A 96 14.92 24.58 9.23
C PHE A 96 15.13 23.14 8.74
N ILE A 97 14.94 22.85 7.45
CA ILE A 97 15.28 21.55 6.87
C ILE A 97 16.80 21.40 6.73
N LYS A 98 17.47 22.45 6.24
CA LYS A 98 18.92 22.47 6.04
C LYS A 98 19.71 22.50 7.35
N SER A 99 19.07 22.99 8.41
CA SER A 99 19.69 23.26 9.70
C SER A 99 18.81 22.74 10.82
N ARG A 100 18.46 21.44 10.76
CA ARG A 100 17.48 20.81 11.67
C ARG A 100 17.77 21.06 13.15
N TYR A 101 19.05 21.15 13.50
CA TYR A 101 19.51 21.37 14.86
C TYR A 101 19.77 22.84 15.19
N GLU A 102 19.77 23.76 14.22
CA GLU A 102 20.01 25.18 14.50
C GLU A 102 18.87 25.79 15.31
N LEU A 103 17.62 25.42 15.04
CA LEU A 103 16.50 25.91 15.85
C LEU A 103 16.64 25.45 17.30
N ALA A 104 16.92 24.16 17.52
CA ALA A 104 17.11 23.60 18.85
C ALA A 104 18.33 24.22 19.56
N ALA A 105 19.45 24.37 18.85
CA ALA A 105 20.67 24.97 19.38
C ALA A 105 20.48 26.46 19.73
N LYS A 106 19.81 27.23 18.86
CA LYS A 106 19.48 28.63 19.14
C LYS A 106 18.49 28.80 20.26
N LEU A 107 17.49 27.92 20.34
CA LEU A 107 16.53 27.93 21.45
C LEU A 107 17.23 27.59 22.76
N TYR A 108 18.09 26.58 22.77
CA TYR A 108 18.91 26.21 23.91
C TYR A 108 19.84 27.37 24.33
N GLU A 109 20.55 27.99 23.38
CA GLU A 109 21.39 29.17 23.63
C GLU A 109 20.58 30.39 24.09
N GLN A 110 19.35 30.59 23.62
CA GLN A 110 18.49 31.70 24.09
C GLN A 110 17.98 31.47 25.51
N ILE A 111 17.65 30.22 25.86
CA ILE A 111 17.14 29.86 27.18
C ILE A 111 18.28 29.84 28.19
N PHE A 112 19.47 29.37 27.80
CA PHE A 112 20.54 29.04 28.72
C PHE A 112 21.87 29.77 28.48
N GLY A 113 21.98 30.55 27.40
CA GLY A 113 23.22 31.22 26.99
C GLY A 113 24.17 30.33 26.17
N PRO A 114 25.29 30.89 25.66
CA PRO A 114 26.25 30.19 24.80
C PRO A 114 26.99 29.01 25.45
N ASN A 115 26.83 28.82 26.77
CA ASN A 115 27.39 27.72 27.54
C ASN A 115 26.33 27.17 28.52
N GLY A 116 25.14 26.83 28.01
CA GLY A 116 24.03 26.36 28.84
C GLY A 116 24.38 25.23 29.83
N PRO A 117 23.51 24.97 30.82
CA PRO A 117 23.80 24.11 31.96
C PRO A 117 24.19 22.71 31.49
N GLN A 118 25.29 22.21 32.03
CA GLN A 118 25.87 20.90 31.71
C GLN A 118 25.31 19.80 32.61
N THR A 119 24.63 20.16 33.69
CA THR A 119 23.97 19.26 34.64
C THR A 119 22.55 19.73 34.97
N GLU A 120 21.68 18.82 35.43
CA GLU A 120 20.31 19.18 35.84
C GLU A 120 20.29 20.16 37.03
N GLU A 121 21.33 20.16 37.85
CA GLU A 121 21.47 21.04 39.03
C GLU A 121 21.77 22.50 38.65
N GLU A 122 22.24 22.74 37.42
CA GLU A 122 22.51 24.07 36.86
C GLU A 122 21.29 24.64 36.12
N LEU A 123 20.20 23.86 35.96
CA LEU A 123 18.96 24.33 35.33
C LEU A 123 18.21 25.30 36.27
N GLU A 124 18.16 26.57 35.89
CA GLU A 124 17.31 27.56 36.56
C GLU A 124 15.82 27.22 36.38
N GLU A 125 14.99 27.70 37.33
CA GLU A 125 13.55 27.45 37.32
C GLU A 125 12.91 28.07 36.06
N ILE A 126 12.34 27.22 35.19
CA ILE A 126 11.72 27.66 33.94
C ILE A 126 10.39 28.34 34.29
N LEU A 127 10.34 29.67 34.10
CA LEU A 127 9.11 30.47 34.26
C LEU A 127 7.95 29.93 33.43
N ASP A 128 6.72 30.24 33.85
CA ASP A 128 5.53 29.80 33.15
C ASP A 128 5.50 30.30 31.68
N PRO A 129 4.83 29.55 30.78
CA PRO A 129 4.84 29.86 29.35
C PRO A 129 4.34 31.27 29.00
N GLU A 130 3.35 31.79 29.74
CA GLU A 130 2.72 33.08 29.47
C GLU A 130 3.66 34.24 29.80
N THR A 131 4.31 34.18 30.97
CA THR A 131 5.31 35.16 31.39
C THR A 131 6.50 35.20 30.43
N ARG A 132 6.99 34.02 30.00
CA ARG A 132 8.08 33.90 29.01
C ARG A 132 7.72 34.51 27.68
N TYR A 133 6.49 34.25 27.20
CA TYR A 133 6.01 34.77 25.92
C TYR A 133 5.84 36.30 25.94
N LYS A 134 5.29 36.87 27.02
CA LYS A 134 5.17 38.34 27.19
C LYS A 134 6.54 39.02 27.20
N ALA A 135 7.51 38.45 27.92
CA ALA A 135 8.89 38.96 27.94
C ALA A 135 9.55 38.88 26.56
N TRP A 136 9.31 37.80 25.81
CA TRP A 136 9.80 37.65 24.44
C TRP A 136 9.20 38.70 23.50
N LYS A 137 7.88 38.93 23.53
CA LYS A 137 7.22 39.96 22.72
C LYS A 137 7.76 41.37 22.99
N GLU A 138 7.95 41.74 24.25
CA GLU A 138 8.51 43.06 24.61
C GLU A 138 9.94 43.24 24.08
N LYS A 139 10.75 42.17 24.10
CA LYS A 139 12.14 42.20 23.59
C LYS A 139 12.22 42.33 22.06
N HIS A 140 11.23 41.83 21.33
CA HIS A 140 11.21 41.79 19.87
C HIS A 140 10.23 42.82 19.26
N LYS A 141 9.79 43.82 20.04
CA LYS A 141 8.81 44.84 19.59
C LYS A 141 9.30 45.72 18.43
N ASP A 142 10.62 45.85 18.28
CA ASP A 142 11.27 46.68 17.26
C ASP A 142 11.83 45.86 16.10
N ASP A 143 11.63 44.53 16.11
CA ASP A 143 12.13 43.67 15.04
C ASP A 143 11.32 43.86 13.75
N PRO A 144 11.98 43.81 12.57
CA PRO A 144 11.27 43.84 11.30
C PRO A 144 10.32 42.64 11.21
N PRO A 145 9.20 42.75 10.46
CA PRO A 145 8.24 41.66 10.30
C PRO A 145 8.97 40.38 9.87
N ASN A 146 8.99 39.39 10.76
CA ASN A 146 9.68 38.12 10.52
C ASN A 146 8.83 37.25 9.58
N ASN A 147 9.47 36.37 8.80
CA ASN A 147 8.80 35.36 7.98
C ASN A 147 8.18 34.21 8.82
N LEU A 148 8.10 34.35 10.14
CA LEU A 148 7.46 33.36 11.00
C LEU A 148 5.94 33.50 10.93
N PRO A 149 5.17 32.39 11.09
CA PRO A 149 3.73 32.46 11.21
C PRO A 149 3.35 33.38 12.37
N PRO A 150 2.49 34.39 12.16
CA PRO A 150 1.95 35.24 13.21
C PRO A 150 0.84 34.48 13.96
N CYS A 151 1.22 33.38 14.60
CA CYS A 151 0.35 32.59 15.44
C CYS A 151 0.56 33.04 16.89
N ASP A 152 -0.45 33.68 17.47
CA ASP A 152 -0.46 34.00 18.88
C ASP A 152 -1.26 32.92 19.61
N VAL A 153 -0.61 32.11 20.43
CA VAL A 153 -1.30 31.21 21.36
C VAL A 153 -1.62 32.04 22.60
N ILE A 154 -2.74 32.75 22.56
CA ILE A 154 -3.24 33.48 23.72
C ILE A 154 -4.13 32.51 24.50
N ASP A 155 -3.68 32.10 25.68
CA ASP A 155 -4.55 31.48 26.68
C ASP A 155 -5.49 32.57 27.21
N ASP A 156 -6.76 32.55 26.79
CA ASP A 156 -7.76 33.51 27.24
C ASP A 156 -8.41 33.11 28.57
N GLY A 157 -7.88 32.09 29.25
CA GLY A 157 -8.34 31.60 30.55
C GLY A 157 -9.69 30.89 30.50
N LYS A 158 -10.18 30.52 29.30
CA LYS A 158 -11.39 29.71 29.13
C LYS A 158 -11.01 28.28 28.74
N GLU A 159 -11.68 27.31 29.35
CA GLU A 159 -11.65 25.93 28.86
C GLU A 159 -12.36 25.89 27.51
N HIS A 160 -11.60 25.71 26.44
CA HIS A 160 -12.13 25.43 25.10
C HIS A 160 -11.95 23.93 24.83
N ASP A 161 -12.99 23.28 24.33
CA ASP A 161 -12.92 21.87 23.89
C ASP A 161 -12.02 21.68 22.64
N GLU A 162 -11.70 22.78 21.93
CA GLU A 162 -10.83 22.81 20.76
C GLU A 162 -9.89 24.02 20.83
N PHE A 163 -8.59 23.83 20.56
CA PHE A 163 -7.58 24.91 20.59
C PHE A 163 -7.81 25.91 19.44
N GLU A 164 -8.56 26.99 19.65
CA GLU A 164 -8.66 28.09 18.69
C GLU A 164 -7.33 28.86 18.61
N VAL A 165 -6.52 28.60 17.58
CA VAL A 165 -5.31 29.36 17.30
C VAL A 165 -5.67 30.67 16.61
N VAL A 166 -5.46 31.81 17.30
CA VAL A 166 -5.61 33.14 16.69
C VAL A 166 -4.45 33.35 15.70
N THR A 167 -4.80 33.55 14.42
CA THR A 167 -3.84 33.75 13.33
C THR A 167 -4.12 35.05 12.59
N ASP A 168 -3.08 35.66 12.02
CA ASP A 168 -3.24 36.84 11.15
C ASP A 168 -4.13 36.50 9.92
N PRO A 169 -5.21 37.26 9.65
CA PRO A 169 -6.10 37.01 8.52
C PRO A 169 -5.42 37.06 7.15
N VAL A 170 -4.43 37.93 6.96
CA VAL A 170 -3.64 38.06 5.73
C VAL A 170 -2.76 36.82 5.54
N TRP A 171 -2.14 36.34 6.62
CA TRP A 171 -1.38 35.10 6.58
C TRP A 171 -2.28 33.88 6.32
N GLN A 172 -3.45 33.83 6.96
CA GLN A 172 -4.42 32.75 6.78
C GLN A 172 -4.97 32.71 5.35
N GLU A 173 -5.28 33.87 4.76
CA GLU A 173 -5.71 33.97 3.36
C GLU A 173 -4.57 33.60 2.40
N LYS A 174 -3.33 34.05 2.68
CA LYS A 174 -2.14 33.63 1.94
C LYS A 174 -1.99 32.10 1.97
N PHE A 175 -2.07 31.46 3.14
CA PHE A 175 -1.98 30.01 3.27
C PHE A 175 -3.12 29.30 2.51
N ARG A 176 -4.36 29.76 2.66
CA ARG A 176 -5.53 29.20 1.94
C ARG A 176 -5.46 29.39 0.42
N SER A 177 -4.76 30.41 -0.05
CA SER A 177 -4.53 30.66 -1.48
C SER A 177 -3.44 29.77 -2.09
N LYS A 178 -2.57 29.16 -1.26
CA LYS A 178 -1.55 28.23 -1.75
C LYS A 178 -2.25 27.00 -2.33
N LYS A 179 -1.82 26.58 -3.51
CA LYS A 179 -2.24 25.29 -4.06
C LYS A 179 -1.61 24.18 -3.23
N PRO A 180 -2.28 23.03 -3.05
CA PRO A 180 -1.62 21.87 -2.48
C PRO A 180 -0.37 21.56 -3.30
N PRO A 181 0.75 21.19 -2.66
CA PRO A 181 1.97 20.84 -3.36
C PRO A 181 1.68 19.71 -4.35
N ILE A 182 2.46 19.64 -5.44
CA ILE A 182 2.41 18.47 -6.31
C ILE A 182 2.63 17.22 -5.45
N ALA A 183 1.73 16.26 -5.60
CA ALA A 183 1.86 14.92 -5.05
C ALA A 183 3.05 14.22 -5.75
N TYR A 184 4.26 14.58 -5.34
CA TYR A 184 5.49 14.15 -6.00
C TYR A 184 5.60 12.62 -6.04
N TRP A 185 5.00 11.91 -5.08
CA TRP A 185 4.90 10.45 -5.10
C TRP A 185 4.17 9.91 -6.35
N LEU A 186 3.16 10.62 -6.86
CA LEU A 186 2.49 10.28 -8.12
C LEU A 186 3.40 10.55 -9.31
N GLU A 187 4.15 11.64 -9.28
CA GLU A 187 5.12 11.99 -10.32
C GLU A 187 6.39 11.12 -10.26
N THR A 188 6.66 10.44 -9.15
CA THR A 188 7.73 9.44 -9.08
C THR A 188 7.27 8.05 -9.48
N ARG A 189 5.96 7.79 -9.51
CA ARG A 189 5.43 6.46 -9.83
C ARG A 189 5.74 6.11 -11.27
N LYS A 190 6.39 4.97 -11.48
CA LYS A 190 6.81 4.50 -12.80
C LYS A 190 5.88 3.42 -13.32
N GLY A 191 5.72 3.35 -14.64
CA GLY A 191 4.88 2.34 -15.27
C GLY A 191 5.50 0.95 -15.29
N ARG A 192 4.70 -0.04 -15.70
CA ARG A 192 5.10 -1.44 -15.78
C ARG A 192 6.32 -1.66 -16.67
N LYS A 193 6.51 -0.88 -17.75
CA LYS A 193 7.66 -1.06 -18.64
C LYS A 193 8.98 -0.68 -17.96
N ALA A 194 8.97 0.40 -17.18
CA ALA A 194 10.12 0.78 -16.38
C ALA A 194 10.40 -0.26 -15.29
N TRP A 195 9.35 -0.79 -14.65
CA TRP A 195 9.49 -1.91 -13.72
C TRP A 195 10.11 -3.14 -14.40
N LEU A 196 9.57 -3.59 -15.54
CA LEU A 196 10.04 -4.78 -16.26
C LEU A 196 11.50 -4.69 -16.71
N LYS A 197 12.01 -3.48 -16.97
CA LYS A 197 13.41 -3.25 -17.32
C LYS A 197 14.34 -3.53 -16.13
N LYS A 198 13.92 -3.15 -14.93
CA LYS A 198 14.75 -3.14 -13.72
C LYS A 198 14.53 -4.36 -12.82
N TYR A 199 13.29 -4.78 -12.73
CA TYR A 199 12.82 -5.81 -11.83
C TYR A 199 12.18 -6.98 -12.60
N ARG A 200 12.08 -8.11 -11.90
CA ARG A 200 11.29 -9.27 -12.27
C ARG A 200 10.50 -9.71 -11.04
N PRO A 201 9.32 -10.30 -11.21
CA PRO A 201 8.48 -10.66 -10.08
C PRO A 201 9.21 -11.68 -9.20
N GLY A 202 9.10 -11.52 -7.88
CA GLY A 202 9.66 -12.48 -6.92
C GLY A 202 9.13 -13.90 -7.17
N ILE A 203 7.85 -14.01 -7.51
CA ILE A 203 7.17 -15.25 -7.90
C ILE A 203 6.63 -15.10 -9.32
N PRO A 204 7.10 -15.89 -10.30
CA PRO A 204 6.54 -15.84 -11.66
C PRO A 204 5.06 -16.23 -11.71
N HIS A 205 4.28 -15.60 -12.59
CA HIS A 205 2.92 -16.02 -12.91
C HIS A 205 2.87 -17.52 -13.27
N GLY A 206 1.86 -18.23 -12.76
CA GLY A 206 1.67 -19.66 -12.99
C GLY A 206 2.48 -20.56 -12.05
N SER A 207 3.36 -19.98 -11.23
CA SER A 207 4.11 -20.71 -10.21
C SER A 207 3.20 -21.35 -9.17
N LYS A 208 3.49 -22.61 -8.82
CA LYS A 208 2.76 -23.35 -7.79
C LYS A 208 3.40 -23.13 -6.42
N TYR A 209 2.58 -22.88 -5.41
CA TYR A 209 3.06 -22.57 -4.07
C TYR A 209 2.10 -23.02 -2.95
N ARG A 210 2.68 -23.16 -1.76
CA ARG A 210 1.97 -23.33 -0.48
C ARG A 210 2.65 -22.48 0.58
N VAL A 211 1.94 -22.22 1.66
CA VAL A 211 2.48 -21.57 2.85
C VAL A 211 2.95 -22.64 3.81
N TYR A 212 4.20 -22.54 4.24
CA TYR A 212 4.83 -23.38 5.23
C TYR A 212 4.92 -22.65 6.56
N PHE A 213 4.49 -23.34 7.60
CA PHE A 213 4.55 -22.91 8.99
C PHE A 213 5.50 -23.83 9.73
N ASN A 214 6.53 -23.26 10.34
CA ASN A 214 7.30 -23.96 11.35
C ASN A 214 6.64 -23.74 12.72
N THR A 215 5.99 -24.75 13.29
CA THR A 215 5.32 -24.63 14.60
C THR A 215 6.02 -25.51 15.64
N PRO A 216 5.86 -25.23 16.94
CA PRO A 216 6.40 -26.10 17.99
C PRO A 216 5.90 -27.56 17.92
N ALA A 217 4.74 -27.79 17.29
CA ALA A 217 4.16 -29.13 17.09
C ALA A 217 4.66 -29.83 15.81
N GLY A 218 5.49 -29.16 15.00
CA GLY A 218 5.99 -29.64 13.72
C GLY A 218 5.66 -28.71 12.55
N SER A 219 6.17 -29.06 11.38
CA SER A 219 5.95 -28.30 10.16
C SER A 219 4.57 -28.55 9.56
N LEU A 220 3.94 -27.49 9.04
CA LEU A 220 2.65 -27.56 8.37
C LEU A 220 2.71 -26.84 7.02
N GLU A 221 2.12 -27.41 5.99
CA GLU A 221 1.91 -26.75 4.71
C GLU A 221 0.43 -26.54 4.43
N ARG A 222 0.04 -25.36 3.98
CA ARG A 222 -1.35 -25.00 3.65
C ARG A 222 -1.44 -24.21 2.36
N VAL A 223 -2.56 -24.35 1.67
CA VAL A 223 -2.94 -23.40 0.61
C VAL A 223 -3.30 -22.07 1.32
N PRO A 224 -2.76 -20.91 0.89
CA PRO A 224 -3.14 -19.63 1.45
C PRO A 224 -4.66 -19.41 1.34
N ALA A 225 -5.28 -18.90 2.40
CA ALA A 225 -6.73 -18.67 2.42
C ALA A 225 -7.20 -17.68 1.34
N TRP A 226 -6.32 -16.77 0.93
CA TRP A 226 -6.56 -15.76 -0.11
C TRP A 226 -6.02 -16.16 -1.49
N ALA A 227 -5.70 -17.44 -1.71
CA ALA A 227 -5.29 -17.91 -3.01
C ALA A 227 -6.39 -17.65 -4.05
N THR A 228 -6.04 -16.99 -5.15
CA THR A 228 -6.98 -16.62 -6.23
C THR A 228 -7.18 -17.73 -7.24
N TYR A 229 -6.27 -18.70 -7.30
CA TYR A 229 -6.37 -19.85 -8.16
C TYR A 229 -5.68 -21.05 -7.50
N VAL A 230 -6.33 -22.21 -7.54
CA VAL A 230 -5.87 -23.44 -6.91
C VAL A 230 -5.97 -24.56 -7.95
N ILE A 231 -5.01 -25.46 -7.94
CA ILE A 231 -5.05 -26.66 -8.77
C ILE A 231 -4.82 -27.90 -7.92
N PRO A 232 -5.57 -28.99 -8.16
CA PRO A 232 -5.27 -30.28 -7.53
C PRO A 232 -4.00 -30.89 -8.15
N GLU A 233 -3.32 -31.73 -7.37
CA GLU A 233 -2.26 -32.62 -7.85
C GLU A 233 -2.86 -33.74 -8.70
N ALA A 234 -2.02 -34.39 -9.52
CA ALA A 234 -2.44 -35.47 -10.42
C ALA A 234 -3.09 -36.66 -9.69
N ASP A 235 -2.76 -36.88 -8.42
CA ASP A 235 -3.34 -37.92 -7.57
C ASP A 235 -4.57 -37.43 -6.74
N GLY A 236 -4.89 -36.12 -6.81
CA GLY A 236 -6.00 -35.48 -6.10
C GLY A 236 -5.79 -35.29 -4.58
N ASN A 237 -4.64 -35.69 -4.03
CA ASN A 237 -4.45 -35.68 -2.59
C ASN A 237 -4.06 -34.30 -2.06
N GLN A 238 -3.21 -33.57 -2.78
CA GLN A 238 -2.78 -32.24 -2.38
C GLN A 238 -3.18 -31.18 -3.40
N SER A 239 -3.49 -29.98 -2.92
CA SER A 239 -3.80 -28.83 -3.76
C SER A 239 -2.73 -27.78 -3.60
N PHE A 240 -2.41 -27.09 -4.69
CA PHE A 240 -1.44 -26.00 -4.72
C PHE A 240 -2.14 -24.70 -5.08
N ALA A 241 -1.79 -23.62 -4.40
CA ALA A 241 -2.11 -22.31 -4.93
C ALA A 241 -1.24 -22.07 -6.18
N VAL A 242 -1.80 -21.36 -7.14
CA VAL A 242 -1.09 -20.88 -8.32
C VAL A 242 -1.02 -19.38 -8.22
N HIS A 243 0.19 -18.83 -8.30
CA HIS A 243 0.38 -17.39 -8.29
C HIS A 243 -0.18 -16.82 -9.59
N TRP A 244 -1.40 -16.29 -9.51
CA TRP A 244 -2.20 -15.91 -10.67
C TRP A 244 -2.15 -14.41 -10.92
N GLU A 245 -1.02 -13.96 -11.47
CA GLU A 245 -0.83 -12.56 -11.89
C GLU A 245 -0.53 -12.48 -13.40
N PRO A 246 -1.52 -12.75 -14.27
CA PRO A 246 -1.31 -12.69 -15.71
C PRO A 246 -0.95 -11.26 -16.13
N PRO A 247 -0.08 -11.09 -17.13
CA PRO A 247 0.29 -9.76 -17.57
C PRO A 247 -0.93 -9.02 -18.18
N PRO A 248 -0.96 -7.66 -18.17
CA PRO A 248 -2.12 -6.87 -18.62
C PRO A 248 -2.60 -7.15 -20.06
N GLU A 249 -1.70 -7.62 -20.92
CA GLU A 249 -1.97 -8.09 -22.28
C GLU A 249 -2.76 -9.41 -22.34
N SER A 250 -2.63 -10.25 -21.32
CA SER A 250 -3.37 -11.53 -21.19
C SER A 250 -4.56 -11.45 -20.24
N ALA A 251 -4.67 -10.40 -19.43
CA ALA A 251 -5.80 -10.17 -18.54
C ALA A 251 -7.08 -9.84 -19.34
N TYR A 252 -8.20 -10.46 -18.94
CA TYR A 252 -9.49 -10.21 -19.59
C TYR A 252 -9.99 -8.78 -19.29
N ARG A 253 -10.25 -8.00 -20.34
CA ARG A 253 -10.84 -6.66 -20.24
C ARG A 253 -12.34 -6.74 -20.52
N TRP A 254 -13.15 -6.36 -19.54
CA TRP A 254 -14.61 -6.29 -19.68
C TRP A 254 -15.01 -5.39 -20.85
N ARG A 255 -15.72 -5.97 -21.82
CA ARG A 255 -16.14 -5.27 -23.05
C ARG A 255 -17.57 -4.73 -22.98
N HIS A 256 -18.36 -5.23 -22.03
CA HIS A 256 -19.78 -4.93 -21.89
C HIS A 256 -20.07 -4.38 -20.51
N LYS A 257 -21.01 -3.44 -20.42
CA LYS A 257 -21.54 -2.95 -19.15
C LYS A 257 -22.53 -3.95 -18.57
N HIS A 258 -22.78 -3.86 -17.26
CA HIS A 258 -23.85 -4.62 -16.63
C HIS A 258 -25.21 -4.30 -17.29
N PRO A 259 -26.07 -5.31 -17.51
CA PRO A 259 -27.42 -5.08 -18.00
C PRO A 259 -28.24 -4.29 -16.97
N PRO A 260 -29.24 -3.51 -17.40
CA PRO A 260 -30.13 -2.82 -16.47
C PRO A 260 -30.92 -3.83 -15.63
N LYS A 261 -31.26 -3.43 -14.40
CA LYS A 261 -32.08 -4.26 -13.50
C LYS A 261 -33.41 -4.62 -14.19
N PRO A 262 -33.74 -5.92 -14.36
CA PRO A 262 -34.99 -6.31 -15.01
C PRO A 262 -36.20 -6.06 -14.10
N LYS A 263 -37.39 -5.90 -14.71
CA LYS A 263 -38.66 -5.75 -13.97
C LYS A 263 -39.07 -7.02 -13.21
N SER A 264 -38.72 -8.18 -13.76
CA SER A 264 -38.94 -9.50 -13.17
C SER A 264 -37.78 -10.42 -13.52
N LEU A 265 -37.41 -11.30 -12.59
CA LEU A 265 -36.35 -12.28 -12.80
C LEU A 265 -36.92 -13.54 -13.43
N ARG A 266 -36.28 -14.00 -14.50
CA ARG A 266 -36.42 -15.33 -15.09
C ARG A 266 -35.04 -15.94 -15.05
N ILE A 267 -34.81 -16.75 -14.03
CA ILE A 267 -33.50 -17.24 -13.65
C ILE A 267 -33.27 -18.61 -14.28
N TYR A 268 -32.18 -18.77 -15.01
CA TYR A 268 -31.67 -20.06 -15.44
C TYR A 268 -30.60 -20.51 -14.43
N GLU A 269 -30.91 -21.52 -13.63
CA GLU A 269 -29.93 -22.14 -12.73
C GLU A 269 -29.06 -23.12 -13.52
N CYS A 270 -27.75 -23.03 -13.36
CA CYS A 270 -26.83 -23.87 -14.09
C CYS A 270 -25.50 -24.08 -13.38
N HIS A 271 -24.89 -25.22 -13.69
CA HIS A 271 -23.55 -25.59 -13.27
C HIS A 271 -22.68 -25.82 -14.51
N VAL A 272 -21.55 -25.11 -14.61
CA VAL A 272 -20.69 -25.11 -15.80
C VAL A 272 -20.15 -26.51 -16.10
N GLY A 273 -19.63 -27.21 -15.09
CA GLY A 273 -18.98 -28.51 -15.29
C GLY A 273 -19.87 -29.63 -15.83
N ILE A 274 -21.21 -29.53 -15.72
CA ILE A 274 -22.16 -30.55 -16.19
C ILE A 274 -23.03 -30.06 -17.35
N SER A 275 -22.68 -28.92 -17.96
CA SER A 275 -23.47 -28.33 -19.03
C SER A 275 -23.17 -28.92 -20.41
N GLY A 276 -22.09 -29.70 -20.53
CA GLY A 276 -21.67 -30.35 -21.77
C GLY A 276 -22.39 -31.67 -22.01
N GLN A 277 -22.42 -32.13 -23.26
CA GLN A 277 -22.98 -33.44 -23.62
C GLN A 277 -22.02 -34.60 -23.31
N GLU A 278 -20.72 -34.35 -23.40
CA GLU A 278 -19.68 -35.35 -23.17
C GLU A 278 -19.57 -35.72 -21.68
N PRO A 279 -19.26 -36.99 -21.32
CA PRO A 279 -19.10 -37.43 -19.94
C PRO A 279 -17.77 -36.96 -19.34
N ARG A 280 -17.56 -35.64 -19.29
CA ARG A 280 -16.41 -34.95 -18.71
C ARG A 280 -16.83 -33.61 -18.12
N VAL A 281 -15.94 -33.00 -17.34
CA VAL A 281 -16.15 -31.63 -16.87
C VAL A 281 -16.07 -30.66 -18.06
N ALA A 282 -17.16 -29.95 -18.32
CA ALA A 282 -17.22 -28.92 -19.36
C ALA A 282 -16.52 -27.62 -18.92
N THR A 283 -16.02 -26.86 -19.89
CA THR A 283 -15.23 -25.64 -19.65
C THR A 283 -16.09 -24.37 -19.69
N PHE A 284 -15.60 -23.28 -19.10
CA PHE A 284 -16.24 -21.96 -19.19
C PHE A 284 -16.41 -21.47 -20.65
N ASN A 285 -15.46 -21.79 -21.53
CA ASN A 285 -15.56 -21.43 -22.96
C ASN A 285 -16.71 -22.18 -23.64
N GLU A 286 -16.82 -23.49 -23.42
CA GLU A 286 -17.91 -24.29 -23.96
C GLU A 286 -19.27 -23.84 -23.45
N PHE A 287 -19.36 -23.47 -22.17
CA PHE A 287 -20.58 -22.89 -21.60
C PHE A 287 -20.92 -21.55 -22.27
N THR A 288 -19.93 -20.70 -22.50
CA THR A 288 -20.10 -19.39 -23.14
C THR A 288 -20.58 -19.52 -24.57
N GLU A 289 -20.02 -20.43 -25.34
CA GLU A 289 -20.33 -20.63 -26.77
C GLU A 289 -21.69 -21.31 -26.97
N ASN A 290 -21.98 -22.35 -26.19
CA ASN A 290 -23.11 -23.23 -26.46
C ASN A 290 -24.32 -22.96 -25.55
N VAL A 291 -24.09 -22.69 -24.27
CA VAL A 291 -25.17 -22.65 -23.26
C VAL A 291 -25.76 -21.25 -23.15
N LEU A 292 -24.94 -20.19 -23.12
CA LEU A 292 -25.44 -18.81 -22.99
C LEU A 292 -26.41 -18.42 -24.13
N THR A 293 -26.13 -18.88 -25.36
CA THR A 293 -27.00 -18.66 -26.52
C THR A 293 -28.36 -19.30 -26.29
N HIS A 294 -28.39 -20.55 -25.83
CA HIS A 294 -29.61 -21.26 -25.51
C HIS A 294 -30.42 -20.58 -24.40
N VAL A 295 -29.77 -20.17 -23.30
CA VAL A 295 -30.42 -19.46 -22.19
C VAL A 295 -31.12 -18.19 -22.67
N LYS A 296 -30.47 -17.44 -23.56
CA LYS A 296 -31.03 -16.21 -24.16
C LYS A 296 -32.22 -16.52 -25.06
N GLU A 297 -32.11 -17.52 -25.93
CA GLU A 297 -33.19 -17.94 -26.85
C GLU A 297 -34.42 -18.45 -26.09
N ALA A 298 -34.21 -19.15 -24.98
CA ALA A 298 -35.27 -19.60 -24.09
C ALA A 298 -35.94 -18.45 -23.28
N GLY A 299 -35.44 -17.22 -23.40
CA GLY A 299 -36.08 -16.01 -22.85
C GLY A 299 -35.74 -15.70 -21.39
N TYR A 300 -34.76 -16.39 -20.80
CA TYR A 300 -34.24 -16.08 -19.47
C TYR A 300 -33.46 -14.75 -19.48
N ASN A 301 -33.42 -14.07 -18.34
CA ASN A 301 -32.77 -12.76 -18.22
C ASN A 301 -31.79 -12.65 -17.03
N ALA A 302 -31.63 -13.74 -16.28
CA ALA A 302 -30.66 -13.89 -15.22
C ALA A 302 -30.13 -15.32 -15.22
N ILE A 303 -28.88 -15.49 -14.81
CA ILE A 303 -28.23 -16.79 -14.66
C ILE A 303 -27.83 -16.93 -13.20
N GLN A 304 -28.22 -18.03 -12.58
CA GLN A 304 -27.71 -18.44 -11.28
C GLN A 304 -26.63 -19.49 -11.53
N LEU A 305 -25.37 -19.09 -11.38
CA LEU A 305 -24.24 -20.01 -11.48
C LEU A 305 -24.01 -20.69 -10.12
N ILE A 306 -23.97 -22.01 -10.11
CA ILE A 306 -23.57 -22.82 -8.94
C ILE A 306 -22.23 -23.52 -9.24
N GLY A 307 -21.48 -23.90 -8.21
CA GLY A 307 -20.18 -24.57 -8.37
C GLY A 307 -19.05 -23.68 -8.89
N VAL A 308 -19.12 -22.36 -8.69
CA VAL A 308 -18.07 -21.42 -9.15
C VAL A 308 -16.94 -21.26 -8.13
N LEU A 309 -17.27 -21.17 -6.84
CA LEU A 309 -16.25 -21.15 -5.79
C LEU A 309 -15.50 -22.49 -5.80
N GLU A 310 -14.18 -22.42 -5.64
CA GLU A 310 -13.33 -23.60 -5.66
C GLU A 310 -13.79 -24.62 -4.61
N HIS A 311 -13.91 -25.89 -5.01
CA HIS A 311 -14.42 -26.96 -4.18
C HIS A 311 -13.73 -28.27 -4.56
N LYS A 312 -13.13 -28.94 -3.56
CA LYS A 312 -12.35 -30.18 -3.81
C LYS A 312 -13.25 -31.33 -4.27
N ASP A 313 -14.41 -31.46 -3.64
CA ASP A 313 -15.30 -32.60 -3.82
C ASP A 313 -16.35 -32.30 -4.90
N TYR A 314 -16.07 -32.65 -6.16
CA TYR A 314 -16.95 -32.33 -7.30
C TYR A 314 -18.40 -32.80 -7.13
N PHE A 315 -18.63 -33.93 -6.45
CA PHE A 315 -19.97 -34.48 -6.19
C PHE A 315 -20.83 -33.59 -5.27
N THR A 316 -20.23 -32.60 -4.61
CA THR A 316 -20.92 -31.65 -3.74
C THR A 316 -21.50 -30.47 -4.50
N VAL A 317 -21.28 -30.36 -5.81
CA VAL A 317 -21.87 -29.30 -6.66
C VAL A 317 -21.50 -27.88 -6.16
N GLY A 318 -20.35 -27.73 -5.49
CA GLY A 318 -19.86 -26.46 -4.96
C GLY A 318 -20.33 -26.09 -3.55
N TYR A 319 -20.93 -27.02 -2.80
CA TYR A 319 -21.37 -26.76 -1.43
C TYR A 319 -20.29 -27.02 -0.37
N ARG A 320 -19.11 -27.54 -0.74
CA ARG A 320 -18.02 -27.88 0.20
C ARG A 320 -16.62 -27.54 -0.27
#